data_AF-A0A0L6JPX8-F1
#
_entry.id   AF-A0A0L6JPX8-F1
#
_cell.length_a   1.000
_cell.length_b   1.000
_cell.length_c   1.000
_cell.angle_alpha   90.00
_cell.angle_beta   90.00
_cell.angle_gamma   90.00
#
_symmetry.space_group_name_H-M   'P 1'
#
loop_
_entity.id
_entity.type
_entity.pdbx_description
1 polymer ?
#
loop_
_entity_poly.entity_id
_entity_poly.type
_entity_poly.pdbx_seq_one_letter_code
_entity_poly.pdbx_strand_id
1 'polypeptide(L)'
;MTLWERDFNDIFDSVIKINFDINNRSYDDLVRWLHFKSNIYMMSYYHCYPYSCDSSGKDRISKRIRYLYDETKEKYSEYLNETDINNFKIVYNMPSYHEIKRLINDIINAGYPHQTIIFCYRTLIEGWTIRRIVDDLSDSTLEKIFTSFVNEYSSQSQLPAFLVNMYFIRMKEKLSNKLKTNTSKKDWATAEKLSEYMNWVTGNTLLSLYYGKNREHDIADWCNKVKNKVLNNALKNMNSVSPVKTEM
;
A
#
# COMPACT_ATOMS: atom_id res chain seq x y z
N MET A 1 4.98 -5.16 25.14
CA MET A 1 5.47 -4.62 23.87
C MET A 1 4.34 -3.82 23.25
N THR A 2 4.47 -2.49 23.23
CA THR A 2 3.49 -1.61 22.61
C THR A 2 3.46 -1.84 21.09
N LEU A 3 2.35 -1.50 20.41
CA LEU A 3 2.29 -1.57 18.94
C LEU A 3 3.46 -0.83 18.29
N TRP A 4 3.85 0.30 18.89
CA TRP A 4 4.98 1.12 18.48
C TRP A 4 6.33 0.39 18.56
N GLU A 5 6.59 -0.38 19.61
CA GLU A 5 7.84 -1.15 19.76
C GLU A 5 7.96 -2.30 18.77
N ARG A 6 6.83 -2.95 18.43
CA ARG A 6 6.80 -4.03 17.45
C ARG A 6 7.00 -3.51 16.02
N ASP A 7 6.29 -2.43 15.68
CA ASP A 7 6.47 -1.76 14.40
C ASP A 7 7.90 -1.19 14.28
N PHE A 8 8.46 -0.65 15.36
CA PHE A 8 9.85 -0.16 15.39
C PHE A 8 10.87 -1.28 15.10
N ASN A 9 10.74 -2.47 15.69
CA ASN A 9 11.67 -3.58 15.45
C ASN A 9 11.59 -4.14 14.02
N ASP A 10 10.39 -4.32 13.47
CA ASP A 10 10.20 -4.76 12.08
C ASP A 10 10.76 -3.71 11.08
N ILE A 11 10.72 -2.42 11.46
CA ILE A 11 11.29 -1.29 10.70
C ILE A 11 12.82 -1.23 10.88
N PHE A 12 13.33 -1.45 12.09
CA PHE A 12 14.76 -1.49 12.40
C PHE A 12 15.46 -2.57 11.57
N ASP A 13 14.86 -3.76 11.50
CA ASP A 13 15.39 -4.88 10.72
C ASP A 13 15.36 -4.66 9.20
N SER A 14 14.41 -3.88 8.70
CA SER A 14 14.27 -3.59 7.26
C SER A 14 15.06 -2.36 6.78
N VAL A 15 15.26 -1.36 7.64
CA VAL A 15 15.98 -0.11 7.31
C VAL A 15 17.49 -0.21 7.54
N ILE A 16 17.93 -0.95 8.56
CA ILE A 16 19.36 -1.04 8.92
C ILE A 16 20.13 -2.00 8.02
N LYS A 17 19.52 -3.11 7.60
CA LYS A 17 20.23 -4.12 6.81
C LYS A 17 20.55 -3.70 5.38
N ILE A 18 19.91 -2.66 4.83
CA ILE A 18 19.95 -2.43 3.39
C ILE A 18 21.10 -1.51 2.94
N ASN A 19 21.68 -0.61 3.74
CA ASN A 19 22.70 0.30 3.18
C ASN A 19 23.64 1.06 4.15
N PHE A 20 23.90 0.57 5.37
CA PHE A 20 24.90 1.19 6.25
C PHE A 20 25.98 0.19 6.63
N ASP A 21 27.21 0.39 6.14
CA ASP A 21 28.38 -0.38 6.59
C ASP A 21 28.78 0.09 7.99
N ILE A 22 28.17 -0.54 9.00
CA ILE A 22 28.35 -0.25 10.42
C ILE A 22 29.82 -0.44 10.84
N ASN A 23 30.57 -1.31 10.16
CA ASN A 23 31.92 -1.70 10.59
C ASN A 23 32.97 -0.61 10.35
N ASN A 24 32.70 0.36 9.47
CA ASN A 24 33.66 1.38 9.05
C ASN A 24 33.31 2.81 9.50
N ARG A 25 32.35 2.98 10.43
CA ARG A 25 31.87 4.30 10.84
C ARG A 25 31.91 4.49 12.35
N SER A 26 32.10 5.72 12.78
CA SER A 26 32.13 6.06 14.21
C SER A 26 30.74 5.89 14.84
N TYR A 27 30.68 5.73 16.16
CA TYR A 27 29.43 5.72 16.91
C TYR A 27 28.60 6.99 16.65
N ASP A 28 29.25 8.15 16.58
CA ASP A 28 28.60 9.43 16.30
C ASP A 28 27.99 9.48 14.89
N ASP A 29 28.61 8.82 13.90
CA ASP A 29 28.05 8.72 12.55
C ASP A 29 26.84 7.78 12.50
N LEU A 30 26.86 6.70 13.27
CA LEU A 30 25.70 5.81 13.41
C LEU A 30 24.50 6.55 14.03
N VAL A 31 24.73 7.33 15.09
CA VAL A 31 23.68 8.15 15.73
C VAL A 31 23.12 9.17 14.75
N ARG A 32 23.97 9.88 14.01
CA ARG A 32 23.56 10.84 12.97
C ARG A 32 22.76 10.18 11.85
N TRP A 33 23.17 8.99 11.41
CA TRP A 33 22.44 8.22 10.40
C TRP A 33 21.06 7.74 10.89
N LEU A 34 20.95 7.30 12.15
CA LEU A 34 19.68 6.92 12.77
C LEU A 34 18.72 8.12 12.87
N HIS A 35 19.24 9.31 13.23
CA HIS A 35 18.46 10.55 13.23
C HIS A 35 18.00 10.93 11.81
N PHE A 36 18.87 10.82 10.82
CA PHE A 36 18.54 11.01 9.42
C PHE A 36 17.37 10.10 8.99
N LYS A 37 17.49 8.78 9.19
CA LYS A 37 16.44 7.81 8.82
C LYS A 37 15.14 8.04 9.59
N SER A 38 15.23 8.41 10.87
CA SER A 38 14.06 8.78 11.68
C SER A 38 13.35 10.00 11.10
N ASN A 39 14.08 11.01 10.64
CA ASN A 39 13.48 12.19 9.99
C ASN A 39 12.79 11.83 8.67
N ILE A 40 13.40 11.00 7.82
CA ILE A 40 12.75 10.46 6.59
C ILE A 40 11.42 9.79 6.93
N TYR A 41 11.45 8.93 7.95
CA TYR A 41 10.28 8.19 8.39
C TYR A 41 9.21 9.11 8.95
N MET A 42 9.56 10.04 9.84
CA MET A 42 8.60 10.97 10.44
C MET A 42 7.95 11.86 9.38
N MET A 43 8.69 12.31 8.38
CA MET A 43 8.12 13.03 7.23
C MET A 43 7.12 12.17 6.48
N SER A 44 7.47 10.91 6.19
CA SER A 44 6.58 9.94 5.54
C SER A 44 5.33 9.66 6.38
N TYR A 45 5.50 9.46 7.69
CA TYR A 45 4.43 9.24 8.65
C TYR A 45 3.47 10.42 8.69
N TYR A 46 3.97 11.64 8.87
CA TYR A 46 3.16 12.86 8.92
C TYR A 46 2.44 13.11 7.60
N HIS A 47 3.08 12.84 6.46
CA HIS A 47 2.43 12.91 5.15
C HIS A 47 1.27 11.90 5.04
N CYS A 48 1.43 10.74 5.65
CA CYS A 48 0.48 9.64 5.59
C CYS A 48 -0.63 9.67 6.68
N TYR A 49 -0.55 10.59 7.65
CA TYR A 49 -1.45 10.65 8.81
C TYR A 49 -2.23 11.98 8.98
N PRO A 50 -2.92 12.53 7.96
CA PRO A 50 -3.63 13.80 8.09
C PRO A 50 -4.99 13.74 8.83
N TYR A 51 -5.34 12.61 9.46
CA TYR A 51 -6.76 12.25 9.69
C TYR A 51 -7.42 12.72 10.99
N SER A 52 -6.76 13.46 11.88
CA SER A 52 -7.42 14.01 13.08
C SER A 52 -7.40 15.53 13.17
N CYS A 53 -7.08 16.18 12.06
CA CYS A 53 -6.77 17.60 12.05
C CYS A 53 -7.78 18.36 11.20
N ASP A 54 -8.42 19.35 11.79
CA ASP A 54 -9.05 20.45 11.07
C ASP A 54 -8.06 21.13 10.11
N SER A 55 -8.53 22.16 9.39
CA SER A 55 -7.66 22.97 8.51
C SER A 55 -6.39 23.46 9.23
N SER A 56 -6.44 23.68 10.55
CA SER A 56 -5.29 24.11 11.36
C SER A 56 -4.25 23.01 11.55
N GLY A 57 -4.63 21.74 11.66
CA GLY A 57 -3.67 20.67 11.84
C GLY A 57 -3.05 20.17 10.53
N LYS A 58 -3.70 20.36 9.37
CA LYS A 58 -3.06 20.15 8.05
C LYS A 58 -1.89 21.12 7.83
N ASP A 59 -2.05 22.38 8.23
CA ASP A 59 -0.98 23.39 8.17
C ASP A 59 0.17 23.05 9.13
N ARG A 60 -0.14 22.59 10.35
CA ARG A 60 0.89 22.11 11.31
C ARG A 60 1.68 20.92 10.79
N ILE A 61 1.00 19.92 10.21
CA ILE A 61 1.65 18.75 9.60
C ILE A 61 2.57 19.18 8.45
N SER A 62 2.09 20.06 7.57
CA SER A 62 2.89 20.57 6.44
C SER A 62 4.11 21.35 6.92
N LYS A 63 3.95 22.21 7.94
CA LYS A 63 5.06 22.91 8.60
C LYS A 63 6.05 21.94 9.26
N ARG A 64 5.56 20.86 9.87
CA ARG A 64 6.42 19.84 10.51
C ARG A 64 7.21 19.03 9.49
N ILE A 65 6.60 18.65 8.38
CA ILE A 65 7.29 17.99 7.26
C ILE A 65 8.35 18.92 6.70
N ARG A 66 8.02 20.20 6.47
CA ARG A 66 8.99 21.19 5.97
C ARG A 66 10.15 21.40 6.94
N TYR A 67 9.87 21.51 8.24
CA TYR A 67 10.91 21.60 9.27
C TYR A 67 11.85 20.39 9.27
N LEU A 68 11.28 19.17 9.25
CA LEU A 68 12.07 17.94 9.22
C LEU A 68 12.91 17.85 7.95
N TYR A 69 12.39 18.35 6.83
CA TYR A 69 13.11 18.41 5.56
C TYR A 69 14.29 19.38 5.64
N ASP A 70 14.04 20.61 6.09
CA ASP A 70 15.08 21.65 6.21
C ASP A 70 16.17 21.19 7.18
N GLU A 71 15.79 20.64 8.34
CA GLU A 71 16.72 20.06 9.30
C GLU A 71 17.54 18.90 8.69
N THR A 72 16.89 18.04 7.91
CA THR A 72 17.55 16.92 7.25
C THR A 72 18.54 17.36 6.19
N LYS A 73 18.16 18.36 5.40
CA LYS A 73 19.01 18.94 4.36
C LYS A 73 20.20 19.69 4.95
N GLU A 74 20.00 20.43 6.04
CA GLU A 74 21.04 21.22 6.69
C GLU A 74 22.04 20.32 7.45
N LYS A 75 21.53 19.41 8.28
CA LYS A 75 22.36 18.63 9.22
C LYS A 75 22.87 17.30 8.66
N TYR A 76 22.22 16.74 7.63
CA TYR A 76 22.48 15.38 7.15
C TYR A 76 22.70 15.33 5.63
N SER A 77 23.13 16.44 5.01
CA SER A 77 23.36 16.51 3.55
C SER A 77 24.36 15.47 3.04
N GLU A 78 25.36 15.10 3.84
CA GLU A 78 26.33 14.05 3.53
C GLU A 78 25.71 12.64 3.40
N TYR A 79 24.53 12.42 3.98
CA TYR A 79 23.78 11.16 3.87
C TYR A 79 22.72 11.21 2.76
N LEU A 80 22.43 12.38 2.20
CA LEU A 80 21.48 12.53 1.10
C LEU A 80 22.10 12.01 -0.19
N ASN A 81 21.69 10.82 -0.60
CA ASN A 81 21.90 10.38 -1.98
C ASN A 81 20.78 10.94 -2.88
N GLU A 82 21.02 10.88 -4.19
CA GLU A 82 20.08 11.37 -5.20
C GLU A 82 18.72 10.65 -5.13
N THR A 83 18.70 9.38 -4.74
CA THR A 83 17.47 8.60 -4.52
C THR A 83 16.65 9.15 -3.35
N ASP A 84 17.27 9.51 -2.23
CA ASP A 84 16.60 10.12 -1.08
C ASP A 84 16.03 11.49 -1.46
N ILE A 85 16.80 12.31 -2.20
CA ILE A 85 16.35 13.61 -2.74
C ILE A 85 15.16 13.44 -3.70
N ASN A 86 15.18 12.43 -4.56
CA ASN A 86 14.09 12.15 -5.49
C ASN A 86 12.86 11.62 -4.76
N ASN A 87 13.03 10.73 -3.77
CA ASN A 87 11.94 10.29 -2.89
C ASN A 87 11.27 11.49 -2.19
N PHE A 88 12.06 12.49 -1.77
CA PHE A 88 11.52 13.72 -1.20
C PHE A 88 10.71 14.55 -2.19
N LYS A 89 11.26 14.80 -3.38
CA LYS A 89 10.54 15.53 -4.43
C LYS A 89 9.25 14.83 -4.81
N ILE A 90 9.26 13.50 -4.85
CA ILE A 90 8.09 12.66 -5.10
C ILE A 90 7.06 12.85 -3.98
N VAL A 91 7.45 12.75 -2.70
CA VAL A 91 6.53 12.97 -1.57
C VAL A 91 5.96 14.40 -1.57
N TYR A 92 6.74 15.39 -1.99
CA TYR A 92 6.32 16.80 -2.02
C TYR A 92 5.43 17.15 -3.23
N ASN A 93 5.63 16.48 -4.38
CA ASN A 93 4.90 16.73 -5.63
C ASN A 93 3.81 15.69 -5.93
N MET A 94 3.65 14.67 -5.09
CA MET A 94 2.59 13.69 -5.30
C MET A 94 1.21 14.34 -5.16
N PRO A 95 0.19 13.87 -5.93
CA PRO A 95 -1.21 14.13 -5.60
C PRO A 95 -1.42 13.91 -4.11
N SER A 96 -2.30 14.70 -3.48
CA SER A 96 -2.44 14.65 -2.03
C SER A 96 -2.56 13.19 -1.61
N TYR A 97 -1.74 12.74 -0.66
CA TYR A 97 -1.73 11.34 -0.20
C TYR A 97 -3.15 10.80 0.03
N HIS A 98 -4.07 11.71 0.41
CA HIS A 98 -5.49 11.46 0.53
C HIS A 98 -6.18 10.96 -0.74
N GLU A 99 -5.93 11.56 -1.91
CA GLU A 99 -6.53 11.15 -3.18
C GLU A 99 -6.04 9.77 -3.62
N ILE A 100 -4.72 9.54 -3.51
CA ILE A 100 -4.12 8.23 -3.81
C ILE A 100 -4.65 7.19 -2.82
N LYS A 101 -4.60 7.46 -1.52
CA LYS A 101 -5.12 6.56 -0.48
C LYS A 101 -6.61 6.28 -0.66
N ARG A 102 -7.41 7.28 -1.04
CA ARG A 102 -8.84 7.10 -1.31
C ARG A 102 -9.04 6.15 -2.49
N LEU A 103 -8.35 6.39 -3.61
CA LEU A 103 -8.44 5.52 -4.78
C LEU A 103 -7.98 4.09 -4.47
N ILE A 104 -6.86 3.92 -3.77
CA ILE A 104 -6.37 2.61 -3.35
C ILE A 104 -7.36 1.93 -2.39
N ASN A 105 -7.95 2.66 -1.44
CA ASN A 105 -8.98 2.12 -0.57
C ASN A 105 -10.25 1.71 -1.34
N ASP A 106 -10.64 2.46 -2.37
CA ASP A 106 -11.76 2.09 -3.23
C ASP A 106 -11.46 0.80 -3.99
N ILE A 107 -10.24 0.64 -4.51
CA ILE A 107 -9.75 -0.60 -5.15
C ILE A 107 -9.75 -1.77 -4.15
N ILE A 108 -9.22 -1.56 -2.93
CA ILE A 108 -9.18 -2.57 -1.86
C ILE A 108 -10.58 -3.01 -1.43
N ASN A 109 -11.57 -2.12 -1.45
CA ASN A 109 -12.94 -2.42 -1.03
C ASN A 109 -13.86 -2.83 -2.19
N ALA A 110 -13.37 -2.76 -3.43
CA ALA A 110 -14.13 -3.14 -4.61
C ALA A 110 -14.33 -4.67 -4.73
N GLY A 111 -13.38 -5.50 -4.31
CA GLY A 111 -13.46 -6.96 -4.47
C GLY A 111 -13.05 -7.76 -3.25
N TYR A 112 -13.04 -9.08 -3.42
CA TYR A 112 -12.33 -9.98 -2.51
C TYR A 112 -10.81 -9.80 -2.65
N PRO A 113 -10.01 -10.18 -1.64
CA PRO A 113 -8.56 -9.98 -1.67
C PRO A 113 -7.88 -10.51 -2.95
N HIS A 114 -8.20 -11.73 -3.38
CA HIS A 114 -7.65 -12.30 -4.63
C HIS A 114 -8.00 -11.43 -5.85
N GLN A 115 -9.24 -10.97 -5.98
CA GLN A 115 -9.69 -10.17 -7.12
C GLN A 115 -8.95 -8.83 -7.18
N THR A 116 -8.83 -8.17 -6.04
CA THR A 116 -8.19 -6.86 -5.98
C THR A 116 -6.68 -6.97 -6.25
N ILE A 117 -5.97 -7.93 -5.65
CA ILE A 117 -4.52 -8.07 -5.87
C ILE A 117 -4.24 -8.33 -7.35
N ILE A 118 -5.04 -9.19 -7.98
CA ILE A 118 -4.92 -9.51 -9.40
C ILE A 118 -5.26 -8.31 -10.28
N PHE A 119 -6.30 -7.54 -9.92
CA PHE A 119 -6.59 -6.27 -10.59
C PHE A 119 -5.43 -5.28 -10.49
N CYS A 120 -4.80 -5.15 -9.33
CA CYS A 120 -3.62 -4.30 -9.14
C CYS A 120 -2.46 -4.76 -10.02
N TYR A 121 -2.15 -6.06 -10.04
CA TYR A 121 -1.12 -6.62 -10.94
C TYR A 121 -1.40 -6.27 -12.40
N ARG A 122 -2.63 -6.52 -12.87
CA ARG A 122 -3.01 -6.33 -14.27
C ARG A 122 -2.98 -4.87 -14.72
N THR A 123 -3.24 -3.95 -13.78
CA THR A 123 -3.50 -2.53 -14.09
C THR A 123 -2.30 -1.63 -13.77
N LEU A 124 -1.54 -1.97 -12.72
CA LEU A 124 -0.49 -1.11 -12.17
C LEU A 124 0.92 -1.59 -12.50
N ILE A 125 1.07 -2.82 -12.98
CA ILE A 125 2.37 -3.40 -13.36
C ILE A 125 2.40 -3.59 -14.86
N GLU A 126 3.39 -2.97 -15.52
CA GLU A 126 3.59 -3.10 -16.95
C GLU A 126 3.97 -4.54 -17.33
N GLY A 127 3.45 -5.02 -18.46
CA GLY A 127 3.76 -6.36 -18.99
C GLY A 127 3.01 -7.53 -18.35
N TRP A 128 2.15 -7.31 -17.35
CA TRP A 128 1.32 -8.37 -16.78
C TRP A 128 0.05 -8.59 -17.59
N THR A 129 0.03 -9.68 -18.35
CA THR A 129 -1.15 -10.16 -19.08
C THR A 129 -1.95 -11.15 -18.24
N ILE A 130 -3.22 -11.38 -18.60
CA ILE A 130 -4.07 -12.38 -17.91
C ILE A 130 -3.43 -13.77 -17.95
N ARG A 131 -2.91 -14.17 -19.11
CA ARG A 131 -2.23 -15.45 -19.28
C ARG A 131 -1.03 -15.56 -18.34
N ARG A 132 -0.16 -14.55 -18.30
CA ARG A 132 0.99 -14.53 -17.40
C ARG A 132 0.58 -14.59 -15.92
N ILE A 133 -0.51 -13.94 -15.53
CA ILE A 133 -1.05 -14.05 -14.17
C ILE A 133 -1.45 -15.49 -13.86
N VAL A 134 -2.13 -16.18 -14.79
CA VAL A 134 -2.46 -17.61 -14.60
C VAL A 134 -1.19 -18.43 -14.48
N ASP A 135 -0.26 -18.29 -15.42
CA ASP A 135 0.91 -19.16 -15.51
C ASP A 135 1.87 -18.95 -14.32
N ASP A 136 2.13 -17.69 -13.95
CA ASP A 136 3.16 -17.36 -12.95
C ASP A 136 2.63 -17.36 -11.51
N LEU A 137 1.33 -17.09 -11.28
CA LEU A 137 0.79 -16.83 -9.94
C LEU A 137 -0.19 -17.89 -9.42
N SER A 138 -0.68 -18.82 -10.24
CA SER A 138 -1.70 -19.81 -9.83
C SER A 138 -1.32 -20.59 -8.57
N ASP A 139 -0.06 -21.01 -8.47
CA ASP A 139 0.45 -21.86 -7.41
C ASP A 139 1.08 -21.07 -6.25
N SER A 140 0.90 -19.75 -6.26
CA SER A 140 1.35 -18.87 -5.18
C SER A 140 0.21 -18.59 -4.20
N THR A 141 0.58 -18.42 -2.93
CA THR A 141 -0.36 -17.95 -1.90
C THR A 141 -0.64 -16.46 -2.09
N LEU A 142 -1.82 -15.99 -1.67
CA LEU A 142 -2.19 -14.58 -1.81
C LEU A 142 -1.20 -13.63 -1.10
N GLU A 143 -0.62 -14.05 0.01
CA GLU A 143 0.43 -13.29 0.70
C GLU A 143 1.71 -13.17 -0.14
N LYS A 144 2.19 -14.28 -0.73
CA LYS A 144 3.37 -14.25 -1.61
C LYS A 144 3.11 -13.35 -2.83
N ILE A 145 1.92 -13.46 -3.43
CA ILE A 145 1.52 -12.62 -4.55
C ILE A 145 1.53 -11.14 -4.13
N PHE A 146 0.99 -10.80 -2.96
CA PHE A 146 0.98 -9.42 -2.47
C PHE A 146 2.40 -8.88 -2.21
N THR A 147 3.28 -9.66 -1.60
CA THR A 147 4.68 -9.27 -1.39
C THR A 147 5.39 -9.04 -2.72
N SER A 148 5.22 -9.94 -3.69
CA SER A 148 5.78 -9.78 -5.03
C SER A 148 5.24 -8.52 -5.73
N PHE A 149 3.93 -8.24 -5.60
CA PHE A 149 3.31 -7.03 -6.14
C PHE A 149 3.97 -5.77 -5.59
N VAL A 150 4.14 -5.69 -4.27
CA VAL A 150 4.74 -4.52 -3.61
C VAL A 150 6.14 -4.26 -4.14
N ASN A 151 6.96 -5.32 -4.26
CA ASN A 151 8.33 -5.21 -4.74
C ASN A 151 8.38 -4.80 -6.22
N GLU A 152 7.55 -5.41 -7.07
CA GLU A 152 7.54 -5.13 -8.50
C GLU A 152 6.97 -3.73 -8.80
N TYR A 153 5.88 -3.33 -8.14
CA TYR A 153 5.33 -2.00 -8.27
C TYR A 153 6.31 -0.94 -7.79
N SER A 154 6.95 -1.17 -6.64
CA SER A 154 8.00 -0.31 -6.10
C SER A 154 9.13 -0.11 -7.12
N SER A 155 9.60 -1.20 -7.73
CA SER A 155 10.65 -1.16 -8.74
C SER A 155 10.24 -0.41 -10.01
N GLN A 156 9.02 -0.60 -10.53
CA GLN A 156 8.59 0.05 -11.78
C GLN A 156 8.22 1.52 -11.57
N SER A 157 7.53 1.84 -10.48
CA SER A 157 7.09 3.20 -10.16
C SER A 157 8.17 4.08 -9.52
N GLN A 158 9.32 3.48 -9.15
CA GLN A 158 10.37 4.12 -8.36
C GLN A 158 9.90 4.62 -6.98
N LEU A 159 8.76 4.12 -6.50
CA LEU A 159 8.29 4.40 -5.14
C LEU A 159 8.98 3.47 -4.15
N PRO A 160 9.41 3.95 -2.97
CA PRO A 160 9.93 3.07 -1.93
C PRO A 160 8.92 1.99 -1.51
N ALA A 161 9.37 0.75 -1.34
CA ALA A 161 8.50 -0.38 -1.00
C ALA A 161 7.70 -0.17 0.30
N PHE A 162 8.25 0.54 1.29
CA PHE A 162 7.53 0.87 2.51
C PHE A 162 6.32 1.78 2.23
N LEU A 163 6.44 2.73 1.30
CA LEU A 163 5.35 3.64 0.94
C LEU A 163 4.25 2.90 0.17
N VAL A 164 4.64 1.99 -0.73
CA VAL A 164 3.69 1.07 -1.38
C VAL A 164 2.97 0.22 -0.33
N ASN A 165 3.68 -0.39 0.61
CA ASN A 165 3.08 -1.13 1.72
C ASN A 165 2.09 -0.27 2.52
N MET A 166 2.42 1.00 2.78
CA MET A 166 1.53 1.91 3.48
C MET A 166 0.24 2.19 2.70
N TYR A 167 0.32 2.41 1.38
CA TYR A 167 -0.88 2.56 0.55
C TYR A 167 -1.77 1.31 0.60
N PHE A 168 -1.16 0.13 0.65
CA PHE A 168 -1.86 -1.15 0.63
C PHE A 168 -2.03 -1.80 2.01
N ILE A 169 -1.86 -1.06 3.13
CA ILE A 169 -1.92 -1.65 4.47
C ILE A 169 -3.23 -2.38 4.76
N ARG A 170 -4.36 -1.85 4.26
CA ARG A 170 -5.68 -2.48 4.42
C ARG A 170 -5.81 -3.79 3.64
N MET A 171 -5.04 -3.96 2.56
CA MET A 171 -4.96 -5.25 1.86
C MET A 171 -4.25 -6.26 2.75
N LYS A 172 -3.12 -5.88 3.35
CA LYS A 172 -2.39 -6.73 4.31
C LYS A 172 -3.28 -7.16 5.48
N GLU A 173 -4.05 -6.23 6.04
CA GLU A 173 -5.06 -6.53 7.08
C GLU A 173 -6.09 -7.56 6.59
N LYS A 174 -6.63 -7.39 5.38
CA LYS A 174 -7.57 -8.37 4.79
C LYS A 174 -6.93 -9.74 4.60
N LEU A 175 -5.69 -9.82 4.14
CA LEU A 175 -4.98 -11.09 3.97
C LEU A 175 -4.75 -11.80 5.31
N SER A 176 -4.46 -11.05 6.38
CA SER A 176 -4.30 -11.60 7.73
C SER A 176 -5.60 -12.11 8.36
N ASN A 177 -6.76 -11.73 7.83
CA ASN A 177 -8.05 -12.21 8.31
C ASN A 177 -8.33 -13.65 7.85
N LYS A 178 -9.16 -14.36 8.62
CA LYS A 178 -9.74 -15.65 8.18
C LYS A 178 -10.57 -15.47 6.91
N LEU A 179 -10.56 -16.45 6.03
CA LEU A 179 -11.27 -16.42 4.75
C LEU A 179 -12.76 -16.11 4.93
N LYS A 180 -13.42 -16.71 5.92
CA LYS A 180 -14.83 -16.43 6.26
C LYS A 180 -15.13 -14.97 6.60
N THR A 181 -14.14 -14.20 7.07
CA THR A 181 -14.28 -12.77 7.37
C THR A 181 -14.33 -11.94 6.09
N ASN A 182 -13.70 -12.43 5.02
CA ASN A 182 -13.61 -11.75 3.73
C ASN A 182 -14.68 -12.23 2.74
N THR A 183 -15.23 -13.43 2.91
CA THR A 183 -16.28 -13.98 2.03
C THR A 183 -17.65 -13.44 2.43
N SER A 184 -18.39 -12.90 1.45
CA SER A 184 -19.75 -12.40 1.69
C SER A 184 -20.72 -13.55 1.92
N LYS A 185 -21.58 -13.44 2.95
CA LYS A 185 -22.69 -14.39 3.17
C LYS A 185 -23.66 -14.47 1.99
N LYS A 186 -23.67 -13.47 1.10
CA LYS A 186 -24.53 -13.42 -0.09
C LYS A 186 -23.96 -14.17 -1.29
N ASP A 187 -22.68 -14.55 -1.24
CA ASP A 187 -21.98 -15.24 -2.32
C ASP A 187 -21.81 -16.72 -1.97
N TRP A 188 -22.94 -17.43 -1.98
CA TRP A 188 -23.01 -18.83 -1.54
C TRP A 188 -22.12 -19.75 -2.40
N ALA A 189 -22.01 -19.49 -3.71
CA ALA A 189 -21.22 -20.30 -4.62
C ALA A 189 -19.72 -20.22 -4.29
N THR A 190 -19.21 -19.02 -4.03
CA THR A 190 -17.82 -18.84 -3.56
C THR A 190 -17.63 -19.46 -2.17
N ALA A 191 -18.64 -19.34 -1.30
CA ALA A 191 -18.57 -19.88 0.05
C ALA A 191 -18.56 -21.42 0.08
N GLU A 192 -19.37 -22.07 -0.74
CA GLU A 192 -19.43 -23.52 -0.88
C GLU A 192 -18.10 -24.07 -1.40
N LYS A 193 -17.59 -23.48 -2.48
CA LYS A 193 -16.30 -23.86 -3.08
C LYS A 193 -15.13 -23.78 -2.10
N LEU A 194 -15.15 -22.79 -1.22
CA LEU A 194 -14.08 -22.52 -0.26
C LEU A 194 -14.38 -23.04 1.15
N SER A 195 -15.44 -23.84 1.32
CA SER A 195 -15.99 -24.24 2.62
C SER A 195 -14.94 -24.87 3.54
N GLU A 196 -14.09 -25.76 3.00
CA GLU A 196 -13.00 -26.43 3.72
C GLU A 196 -11.91 -25.46 4.22
N TYR A 197 -11.76 -24.31 3.56
CA TYR A 197 -10.72 -23.31 3.84
C TYR A 197 -11.23 -22.12 4.67
N MET A 198 -12.50 -22.11 5.08
CA MET A 198 -13.12 -20.93 5.69
C MET A 198 -12.44 -20.42 6.97
N ASN A 199 -11.77 -21.31 7.70
CA ASN A 199 -11.04 -20.96 8.92
C ASN A 199 -9.56 -20.62 8.67
N TRP A 200 -9.05 -20.79 7.45
CA TRP A 200 -7.68 -20.47 7.09
C TRP A 200 -7.49 -18.96 6.99
N VAL A 201 -6.27 -18.51 7.25
CA VAL A 201 -5.84 -17.13 6.97
C VAL A 201 -5.87 -16.92 5.47
N THR A 202 -6.49 -15.83 5.01
CA THR A 202 -6.70 -15.57 3.58
C THR A 202 -5.38 -15.43 2.82
N GLY A 203 -4.33 -14.89 3.43
CA GLY A 203 -2.99 -14.81 2.86
C GLY A 203 -2.38 -16.18 2.53
N ASN A 204 -2.81 -17.25 3.21
CA ASN A 204 -2.25 -18.59 3.07
C ASN A 204 -2.94 -19.44 2.00
N THR A 205 -4.03 -18.96 1.40
CA THR A 205 -4.73 -19.70 0.34
C THR A 205 -4.02 -19.50 -1.00
N LEU A 206 -3.99 -20.55 -1.82
CA LEU A 206 -3.48 -20.46 -3.19
C LEU A 206 -4.45 -19.70 -4.10
N LEU A 207 -3.92 -18.96 -5.07
CA LEU A 207 -4.76 -18.30 -6.08
C LEU A 207 -5.61 -19.31 -6.87
N SER A 208 -5.06 -20.49 -7.15
CA SER A 208 -5.74 -21.55 -7.89
C SER A 208 -7.04 -22.03 -7.24
N LEU A 209 -7.18 -21.90 -5.92
CA LEU A 209 -8.41 -22.23 -5.20
C LEU A 209 -9.60 -21.34 -5.60
N TYR A 210 -9.35 -20.18 -6.21
CA TYR A 210 -10.40 -19.22 -6.59
C TYR A 210 -10.92 -19.42 -8.01
N TYR A 211 -10.19 -20.09 -8.91
CA TYR A 211 -10.62 -20.30 -10.30
C TYR A 211 -11.79 -21.28 -10.47
N GLY A 212 -12.76 -20.91 -11.29
CA GLY A 212 -13.72 -21.84 -11.87
C GLY A 212 -13.10 -22.66 -13.01
N LYS A 213 -13.91 -23.01 -13.99
CA LYS A 213 -13.50 -23.87 -15.11
C LYS A 213 -12.55 -23.18 -16.09
N ASN A 214 -12.63 -21.86 -16.22
CA ASN A 214 -11.83 -21.07 -17.16
C ASN A 214 -11.08 -19.95 -16.43
N ARG A 215 -9.82 -20.22 -16.08
CA ARG A 215 -8.98 -19.36 -15.23
C ARG A 215 -8.78 -17.97 -15.83
N GLU A 216 -8.50 -17.88 -17.13
CA GLU A 216 -8.29 -16.60 -17.82
C GLU A 216 -9.59 -15.76 -17.81
N HIS A 217 -10.74 -16.41 -18.07
CA HIS A 217 -12.04 -15.76 -18.00
C HIS A 217 -12.36 -15.26 -16.60
N ASP A 218 -12.09 -16.06 -15.56
CA ASP A 218 -12.31 -15.65 -14.16
C ASP A 218 -11.49 -14.40 -13.81
N ILE A 219 -10.21 -14.33 -14.21
CA ILE A 219 -9.37 -13.16 -13.97
C ILE A 219 -9.92 -11.93 -14.70
N ALA A 220 -10.35 -12.07 -15.97
CA ALA A 220 -10.95 -10.99 -16.72
C ALA A 220 -12.20 -10.44 -15.99
N ASP A 221 -13.05 -11.35 -15.52
CA ASP A 221 -14.27 -11.03 -14.77
C ASP A 221 -13.97 -10.37 -13.43
N TRP A 222 -12.98 -10.86 -12.69
CA TRP A 222 -12.54 -10.25 -11.43
C TRP A 222 -12.07 -8.81 -11.64
N CYS A 223 -11.22 -8.59 -12.65
CA CYS A 223 -10.73 -7.27 -13.00
C CYS A 223 -11.89 -6.33 -13.38
N ASN A 224 -12.84 -6.80 -14.19
CA ASN A 224 -14.01 -6.02 -14.58
C ASN A 224 -14.92 -5.69 -13.40
N LYS A 225 -15.14 -6.63 -12.47
CA LYS A 225 -15.92 -6.40 -11.24
C LYS A 225 -15.27 -5.32 -10.36
N VAL A 226 -13.96 -5.41 -10.14
CA VAL A 226 -13.21 -4.41 -9.37
C VAL A 226 -13.29 -3.04 -10.05
N LYS A 227 -12.98 -2.96 -11.35
CA LYS A 227 -13.07 -1.74 -12.16
C LYS A 227 -14.45 -1.07 -12.05
N ASN A 228 -15.52 -1.82 -12.31
CA ASN A 228 -16.87 -1.30 -12.32
C ASN A 228 -17.29 -0.77 -10.94
N LYS A 229 -16.88 -1.45 -9.86
CA LYS A 229 -17.19 -0.99 -8.50
C LYS A 229 -16.40 0.26 -8.11
N VAL A 230 -15.12 0.37 -8.49
CA VAL A 230 -14.33 1.60 -8.30
C VAL A 230 -14.97 2.77 -9.05
N LEU A 231 -15.34 2.59 -10.33
CA LEU A 231 -16.00 3.62 -11.13
C LEU A 231 -17.34 4.05 -10.53
N ASN A 232 -18.17 3.09 -10.10
CA ASN A 232 -19.45 3.40 -9.47
C ASN A 232 -19.28 4.15 -8.14
N ASN A 233 -18.26 3.82 -7.34
CA ASN A 233 -17.95 4.57 -6.12
C ASN A 233 -17.51 5.99 -6.44
N ALA A 234 -16.66 6.18 -7.46
CA ALA A 234 -16.23 7.51 -7.90
C ALA A 234 -17.41 8.37 -8.36
N LEU A 235 -18.32 7.81 -9.17
CA LEU A 235 -19.52 8.50 -9.65
C LEU A 235 -20.47 8.89 -8.49
N LYS A 236 -20.67 8.00 -7.52
CA LYS A 236 -21.46 8.30 -6.32
C LYS A 236 -20.87 9.46 -5.51
N ASN A 237 -19.54 9.47 -5.37
CA ASN A 237 -18.85 10.53 -4.65
C ASN A 237 -18.98 11.88 -5.37
N MET A 238 -18.92 11.90 -6.70
CA MET A 238 -19.15 13.13 -7.50
C MET A 238 -20.58 13.66 -7.33
N ASN A 239 -21.58 12.78 -7.37
CA ASN A 239 -22.99 13.18 -7.25
C ASN A 239 -23.39 13.55 -5.81
N SER A 240 -22.60 13.16 -4.80
CA SER A 240 -22.85 13.48 -3.39
C SER A 240 -22.38 14.89 -2.99
N VAL A 241 -21.62 15.56 -3.86
CA VAL A 241 -21.28 16.98 -3.70
C VAL A 241 -22.45 17.79 -4.24
N SER A 242 -23.47 18.03 -3.40
CA SER A 242 -24.60 18.90 -3.73
C SER A 242 -24.11 20.27 -4.25
N PRO A 243 -24.85 20.92 -5.16
CA PRO A 243 -24.49 22.26 -5.64
C PRO A 243 -24.40 23.19 -4.43
N VAL A 244 -23.28 23.91 -4.34
CA VAL A 244 -23.10 25.00 -3.38
C VAL A 244 -24.34 25.88 -3.51
N LYS A 245 -25.14 25.98 -2.43
CA LYS A 245 -26.21 26.96 -2.37
C LYS A 245 -25.54 28.31 -2.51
N THR A 246 -25.67 28.93 -3.68
CA THR A 246 -25.38 30.34 -3.87
C THR A 246 -26.41 31.06 -3.01
N GLU A 247 -26.01 31.44 -1.80
CA GLU A 247 -26.79 32.42 -1.03
C GLU A 247 -26.77 33.72 -1.83
N MET A 248 -27.95 34.12 -2.30
CA MET A 248 -28.22 35.45 -2.84
C MET A 248 -28.43 36.43 -1.69
#